data_AF-A0A0F9PPZ7-F1
#
_entry.id   AF-A0A0F9PPZ7-F1
#
_cell.length_a   1.000
_cell.length_b   1.000
_cell.length_c   1.000
_cell.angle_alpha   90.00
_cell.angle_beta   90.00
_cell.angle_gamma   90.00
#
_symmetry.space_group_name_H-M   'P 1'
#
loop_
_entity.id
_entity.type
_entity.pdbx_description
1 polymer ?
#
loop_
_entity_poly.entity_id
_entity_poly.type
_entity_poly.pdbx_seq_one_letter_code
_entity_poly.pdbx_strand_id
1 'polypeptide(L)'
;SSPANTDLTLATEITAFHAITQGDNTRATVAIYGQLIDNHSRATLCSKRFIASIPARDKRIESVVKAFGSAGQKLAEEVIEWSETCDARPD
;
A
#
# COMPACT_ATOMS: atom_id res chain seq x y z
N SER A 1 20.25 -21.43 10.64
CA SER A 1 19.45 -21.18 9.44
C SER A 1 19.18 -19.68 9.38
N SER A 2 19.92 -18.96 8.53
CA SER A 2 19.85 -17.49 8.43
C SER A 2 18.50 -17.05 7.85
N PRO A 3 17.93 -15.89 8.23
CA PRO A 3 16.70 -15.38 7.60
C PRO A 3 16.95 -15.23 6.11
N ALA A 4 15.93 -15.51 5.29
CA ALA A 4 16.00 -15.51 3.83
C ALA A 4 16.86 -14.36 3.27
N ASN A 5 17.98 -14.68 2.63
CA ASN A 5 18.77 -13.73 1.86
C ASN A 5 17.89 -13.31 0.67
N THR A 6 17.19 -12.19 0.82
CA THR A 6 16.50 -11.52 -0.27
C THR A 6 17.39 -10.38 -0.71
N ASP A 7 17.62 -10.24 -2.02
CA ASP A 7 18.47 -9.17 -2.56
C ASP A 7 17.80 -7.80 -2.41
N LEU A 8 16.46 -7.78 -2.36
CA LEU A 8 15.65 -6.57 -2.26
C LEU A 8 14.76 -6.57 -1.02
N THR A 9 14.56 -5.39 -0.43
CA THR A 9 13.56 -5.14 0.62
C THR A 9 12.46 -4.23 0.07
N LEU A 10 11.20 -4.63 0.23
CA LEU A 10 10.04 -3.75 0.08
C LEU A 10 9.72 -3.09 1.43
N ALA A 11 9.99 -1.79 1.54
CA ALA A 11 9.58 -0.98 2.68
C ALA A 11 8.30 -0.20 2.35
N THR A 12 7.36 -0.14 3.29
CA THR A 12 6.13 0.64 3.15
C THR A 12 5.86 1.49 4.38
N GLU A 13 5.34 2.69 4.16
CA GLU A 13 4.88 3.61 5.20
C GLU A 13 3.42 3.96 4.95
N ILE A 14 2.57 3.87 5.97
CA ILE A 14 1.17 4.33 5.90
C ILE A 14 1.15 5.84 6.05
N THR A 15 0.71 6.54 5.00
CA THR A 15 0.62 8.01 4.95
C THR A 15 -0.80 8.53 5.11
N ALA A 16 -1.81 7.66 4.97
CA ALA A 16 -3.19 7.96 5.34
C ALA A 16 -3.91 6.68 5.75
N PHE A 17 -4.69 6.76 6.83
CA PHE A 17 -5.62 5.71 7.25
C PHE A 17 -6.78 6.38 7.98
N HIS A 18 -7.83 6.72 7.23
CA HIS A 18 -8.96 7.46 7.80
C HIS A 18 -10.26 7.19 7.06
N ALA A 19 -11.39 7.43 7.73
CA ALA A 19 -12.70 7.48 7.10
C ALA A 19 -13.23 8.91 7.12
N ILE A 20 -13.70 9.43 5.98
CA ILE A 20 -14.32 10.75 5.89
C ILE A 20 -15.79 10.56 5.50
N THR A 21 -16.68 11.23 6.23
CA THR A 21 -18.12 11.26 5.94
C THR A 21 -18.51 12.62 5.37
N GLN A 22 -19.12 12.63 4.20
CA GLN A 22 -19.71 13.81 3.56
C GLN A 22 -21.16 13.49 3.22
N GLY A 23 -22.11 14.14 3.91
CA GLY A 23 -23.53 13.80 3.81
C GLY A 23 -23.77 12.33 4.21
N ASP A 24 -24.32 11.54 3.28
CA ASP A 24 -24.57 10.12 3.47
C ASP A 24 -23.46 9.19 3.00
N ASN A 25 -22.39 9.75 2.43
CA ASN A 25 -21.29 8.99 1.89
C ASN A 25 -20.11 8.95 2.88
N THR A 26 -19.76 7.76 3.36
CA THR A 26 -18.54 7.54 4.14
C THR A 26 -17.53 6.81 3.26
N ARG A 27 -16.30 7.33 3.15
CA ARG A 27 -15.21 6.69 2.39
C ARG A 27 -14.04 6.35 3.29
N ALA A 28 -13.60 5.10 3.27
CA ALA A 28 -12.35 4.67 3.88
C ALA A 28 -11.21 4.93 2.90
N THR A 29 -10.19 5.66 3.35
CA THR A 29 -9.00 5.98 2.55
C THR A 29 -7.77 5.40 3.23
N VAL A 30 -7.00 4.63 2.47
CA VAL A 30 -5.68 4.15 2.85
C VAL A 30 -4.70 4.66 1.81
N ALA A 31 -3.60 5.24 2.26
CA ALA A 31 -2.50 5.64 1.41
C ALA A 31 -1.19 5.11 1.98
N ILE A 32 -0.33 4.63 1.10
CA ILE A 32 1.01 4.16 1.46
C ILE A 32 2.05 4.78 0.54
N TYR A 33 3.26 4.93 1.05
CA TYR A 33 4.46 5.18 0.27
C TYR A 33 5.32 3.91 0.30
N GLY A 34 5.61 3.35 -0.88
CA GLY A 34 6.40 2.13 -1.05
C GLY A 34 7.78 2.43 -1.63
N GLN A 35 8.78 1.71 -1.15
CA GLN A 35 10.17 1.77 -1.64
C GLN A 35 10.71 0.36 -1.84
N LEU A 36 11.33 0.12 -3.00
CA LEU A 36 12.13 -1.08 -3.25
C LEU A 36 13.60 -0.74 -3.02
N ILE A 37 14.26 -1.44 -2.11
CA ILE A 37 15.61 -1.12 -1.63
C ILE A 37 16.53 -2.29 -1.98
N ASP A 38 17.65 -2.00 -2.64
CA ASP A 38 18.73 -2.97 -2.80
C ASP A 38 19.45 -3.18 -1.48
N ASN A 39 19.47 -4.41 -0.95
CA ASN A 39 20.01 -4.70 0.38
C ASN A 39 21.54 -4.60 0.43
N HIS A 40 22.22 -4.72 -0.72
CA HIS A 40 23.68 -4.63 -0.80
C HIS A 40 24.16 -3.17 -0.71
N SER A 41 23.68 -2.32 -1.61
CA SER A 41 24.05 -0.89 -1.68
C SER A 41 23.26 -0.01 -0.71
N ARG A 42 22.12 -0.50 -0.20
CA ARG A 42 21.10 0.27 0.54
C ARG A 42 20.45 1.39 -0.29
N ALA A 43 20.59 1.37 -1.61
CA ALA A 43 19.96 2.34 -2.49
C ALA A 43 18.45 2.04 -2.65
N THR A 44 17.64 3.10 -2.72
CA THR A 44 16.25 2.98 -3.18
C THR A 44 16.26 2.89 -4.71
N LEU A 45 15.78 1.76 -5.25
CA LEU A 45 15.69 1.52 -6.70
C LEU A 45 14.45 2.20 -7.29
N CYS A 46 13.30 2.01 -6.62
CA CYS A 46 12.05 2.64 -7.01
C CYS A 46 11.31 3.13 -5.77
N SER A 47 10.51 4.18 -5.95
CA SER A 47 9.50 4.56 -4.98
C SER A 47 8.20 4.99 -5.65
N LYS A 48 7.09 4.77 -4.97
CA LYS A 48 5.76 5.14 -5.47
C LYS A 48 4.79 5.37 -4.33
N ARG A 49 3.86 6.32 -4.52
CA ARG A 49 2.72 6.52 -3.64
C ARG A 49 1.50 5.79 -4.20
N PHE A 50 0.76 5.13 -3.32
CA PHE A 50 -0.49 4.43 -3.62
C PHE A 50 -1.60 4.97 -2.74
N ILE A 51 -2.80 5.09 -3.29
CA ILE A 51 -3.98 5.59 -2.57
C ILE A 51 -5.20 4.81 -3.03
N ALA A 52 -5.87 4.16 -2.08
CA ALA A 52 -7.17 3.56 -2.30
C ALA A 52 -8.22 4.27 -1.44
N SER A 53 -9.27 4.77 -2.07
CA SER A 53 -10.44 5.35 -1.40
C SER A 53 -11.68 4.57 -1.80
N ILE A 54 -12.29 3.86 -0.85
CA ILE A 54 -13.42 2.95 -1.08
C ILE A 54 -14.65 3.46 -0.32
N PRO A 55 -15.82 3.59 -0.98
CA PRO A 55 -17.05 3.94 -0.28
C PRO A 55 -17.49 2.79 0.63
N ALA A 56 -17.85 3.10 1.87
CA ALA A 56 -18.59 2.19 2.72
C ALA A 56 -20.04 2.09 2.23
N ARG A 57 -20.64 0.90 2.37
CA ARG A 57 -22.04 0.67 1.96
C ARG A 57 -23.02 1.61 2.67
N ASP A 58 -22.73 1.90 3.93
CA ASP A 58 -23.49 2.76 4.83
C ASP A 58 -22.60 3.17 6.01
N LYS A 59 -23.13 3.99 6.93
CA LYS A 59 -22.39 4.59 8.05
C LYS A 59 -22.14 3.64 9.22
N ARG A 60 -22.60 2.38 9.16
CA ARG A 60 -22.36 1.43 10.25
C ARG A 60 -20.88 1.05 10.30
N ILE A 61 -20.37 0.84 11.51
CA ILE A 61 -18.94 0.57 11.74
C ILE A 61 -18.47 -0.64 10.92
N GLU A 62 -19.28 -1.69 10.82
CA GLU A 62 -18.93 -2.91 10.07
C GLU A 62 -18.75 -2.61 8.57
N SER A 63 -19.57 -1.72 8.02
CA SER A 63 -19.47 -1.30 6.61
C SER A 63 -18.20 -0.47 6.37
N VAL A 64 -17.81 0.37 7.32
CA VAL A 64 -16.57 1.16 7.25
C VAL A 64 -15.33 0.27 7.37
N VAL A 65 -15.33 -0.67 8.31
CA VAL A 65 -14.24 -1.66 8.47
C VAL A 65 -14.09 -2.52 7.21
N LYS A 66 -15.20 -2.96 6.60
CA LYS A 66 -15.16 -3.66 5.30
C LYS A 66 -14.54 -2.80 4.20
N ALA A 67 -14.87 -1.51 4.14
CA ALA A 67 -14.28 -0.59 3.17
C ALA A 67 -12.76 -0.42 3.36
N PHE A 68 -12.28 -0.40 4.61
CA PHE A 68 -10.84 -0.44 4.89
C PHE A 68 -10.18 -1.73 4.41
N GLY A 69 -10.81 -2.89 4.66
CA GLY A 69 -10.32 -4.18 4.16
C GLY A 69 -10.19 -4.19 2.64
N SER A 70 -11.22 -3.72 1.92
CA SER A 70 -11.19 -3.59 0.46
C SER A 70 -10.14 -2.59 -0.03
N ALA A 71 -9.95 -1.47 0.67
CA ALA A 71 -8.89 -0.51 0.33
C ALA A 71 -7.49 -1.13 0.51
N GLY A 72 -7.28 -1.89 1.59
CA GLY A 72 -6.03 -2.61 1.84
C GLY A 72 -5.74 -3.68 0.80
N GLN A 73 -6.76 -4.47 0.41
CA GLN A 73 -6.62 -5.47 -0.65
C GLN A 73 -6.21 -4.81 -1.98
N LYS A 74 -6.90 -3.73 -2.38
CA LYS A 74 -6.57 -2.99 -3.59
C LYS A 74 -5.13 -2.47 -3.58
N LEU A 75 -4.68 -1.91 -2.45
CA LEU A 75 -3.29 -1.45 -2.33
C LEU A 75 -2.29 -2.59 -2.43
N ALA A 76 -2.58 -3.75 -1.83
CA ALA A 76 -1.69 -4.90 -1.93
C ALA A 76 -1.53 -5.36 -3.38
N GLU A 77 -2.63 -5.44 -4.14
CA GLU A 77 -2.62 -5.76 -5.57
C GLU A 77 -1.77 -4.74 -6.37
N GLU A 78 -2.01 -3.43 -6.17
CA GLU A 78 -1.26 -2.37 -6.85
C GLU A 78 0.24 -2.36 -6.51
N VAL A 79 0.61 -2.69 -5.27
CA VAL A 79 2.01 -2.77 -4.84
C VAL A 79 2.71 -3.97 -5.45
N ILE A 80 2.05 -5.13 -5.51
CA ILE A 80 2.62 -6.34 -6.13
C ILE A 80 2.90 -6.07 -7.60
N GLU A 81 1.91 -5.59 -8.35
CA GLU A 81 2.06 -5.24 -9.77
C GLU A 81 3.17 -4.21 -10.00
N TRP A 82 3.24 -3.18 -9.15
CA TRP A 82 4.32 -2.20 -9.23
C TRP A 82 5.70 -2.81 -8.93
N SER A 83 5.80 -3.71 -7.95
CA SER A 83 7.08 -4.31 -7.57
C SER A 83 7.64 -5.21 -8.67
N GLU A 84 6.78 -5.85 -9.46
CA GLU A 84 7.19 -6.66 -10.62
C GLU A 84 7.66 -5.82 -11.82
N THR A 85 7.20 -4.57 -11.91
CA THR A 85 7.54 -3.64 -13.01
C THR A 85 8.69 -2.70 -12.66
N CYS A 86 9.08 -2.61 -11.38
CA CYS A 86 10.26 -1.90 -10.96
C CYS A 86 11.50 -2.65 -11.46
N ASP A 87 12.13 -2.12 -12.51
CA ASP A 87 13.34 -2.72 -13.08
C ASP A 87 14.51 -2.55 -12.10
N ALA A 88 14.81 -3.62 -11.37
CA ALA A 88 15.84 -3.67 -10.33
C ALA A 88 17.25 -3.98 -10.89
N ARG A 89 17.46 -3.88 -12.22
CA ARG A 89 18.77 -4.13 -12.80
C ARG A 89 19.77 -3.06 -12.34
N PRO A 90 20.89 -3.45 -11.71
CA PRO A 90 22.03 -2.55 -11.56
C PRO A 90 22.62 -2.28 -12.95
N ASP A 91 23.03 -1.04 -13.20
CA ASP A 91 23.92 -0.68 -14.30
C ASP A 91 25.30 -1.36 -14.16
#